data_AF-A0A1F2PC23-F1
#
_entry.id   AF-A0A1F2PC23-F1
#
_cell.length_a   1.000
_cell.length_b   1.000
_cell.length_c   1.000
_cell.angle_alpha   90.00
_cell.angle_beta   90.00
_cell.angle_gamma   90.00
#
_symmetry.space_group_name_H-M   'P 1'
#
loop_
_entity.id
_entity.type
_entity.pdbx_description
1 polymer ?
#
loop_
_entity_poly.entity_id
_entity_poly.type
_entity_poly.pdbx_seq_one_letter_code
_entity_poly.pdbx_strand_id
1 'polypeptide(L)' 'MVGDAKTNHVVCLFCGKPVKTLDVDGGGVVSFCTDCLQKLEDADLVEIERDLVRLKKSLIEVIIGYPRSRTDQA' A
#
# COMPACT_ATOMS: atom_id res chain seq x y z
N MET A 1 18.86 23.16 18.74
CA MET A 1 17.77 23.11 17.75
C MET A 1 17.33 21.66 17.70
N VAL A 2 16.27 21.30 18.43
CA VAL A 2 15.70 19.95 18.37
C VAL A 2 14.86 19.94 17.10
N GLY A 3 15.46 19.44 16.02
CA GLY A 3 14.69 19.14 14.82
C GLY A 3 13.85 17.92 15.12
N ASP A 4 12.58 18.14 15.47
CA ASP A 4 11.56 17.11 15.42
C ASP A 4 11.60 16.48 14.02
N ALA A 5 12.26 15.34 13.91
CA ALA A 5 12.04 14.42 12.82
C ALA A 5 10.59 13.99 12.97
N LYS A 6 9.67 14.72 12.32
CA LYS A 6 8.34 14.22 12.01
C LYS A 6 8.57 12.95 11.19
N THR A 7 8.67 11.81 11.86
CA THR A 7 8.52 10.51 11.22
C THR A 7 7.13 10.55 10.62
N ASN A 8 7.04 10.90 9.34
CA ASN A 8 5.80 10.79 8.57
C ASN A 8 5.49 9.29 8.58
N HIS A 9 4.71 8.88 9.58
CA HIS A 9 4.20 7.52 9.68
C HIS A 9 3.22 7.37 8.52
N VAL A 10 3.76 6.90 7.40
CA VAL A 10 2.97 6.56 6.24
C VAL A 10 2.13 5.34 6.63
N VAL A 11 0.82 5.42 6.40
CA VAL A 11 -0.12 4.36 6.79
C VAL A 11 -0.53 3.53 5.59
N CYS A 12 -0.80 2.24 5.83
CA CYS A 12 -1.27 1.33 4.80
C CYS A 12 -2.61 1.83 4.25
N LEU A 13 -2.69 1.95 2.92
CA LEU A 13 -3.90 2.41 2.25
C LEU A 13 -5.08 1.45 2.46
N PHE A 14 -4.88 0.20 2.83
CA PHE A 14 -6.00 -0.73 3.05
C PHE A 14 -6.35 -0.91 4.54
N CYS A 15 -5.37 -1.11 5.41
CA CYS A 15 -5.61 -1.47 6.81
C CYS A 15 -5.22 -0.38 7.82
N GLY A 16 -4.64 0.74 7.39
CA GLY A 16 -4.25 1.85 8.27
C GLY A 16 -3.04 1.58 9.18
N LYS A 17 -2.45 0.38 9.16
CA LYS A 17 -1.23 0.07 9.91
C LYS A 17 -0.07 0.98 9.48
N PRO A 18 0.84 1.39 10.38
CA PRO A 18 2.02 2.14 10.00
C PRO A 18 2.96 1.27 9.15
N VAL A 19 3.41 1.80 8.02
CA VAL A 19 4.22 1.10 7.02
C VAL A 19 5.29 2.02 6.42
N LYS A 20 6.24 1.41 5.71
CA LYS A 20 7.14 2.13 4.82
C LYS A 20 6.47 2.33 3.46
N THR A 21 6.84 3.40 2.77
CA THR A 21 6.51 3.59 1.35
C THR A 21 7.25 2.59 0.49
N LEU A 22 6.59 2.11 -0.56
CA LEU A 22 7.15 1.27 -1.58
C LEU A 22 7.03 1.98 -2.93
N ASP A 23 8.08 1.88 -3.73
CA ASP A 23 8.09 2.41 -5.08
C ASP A 23 7.31 1.48 -6.01
N VAL A 24 6.48 2.09 -6.85
CA VAL A 24 5.69 1.40 -7.86
C VAL A 24 6.34 1.55 -9.22
N ASP A 25 6.44 0.45 -9.94
CA ASP A 25 6.82 0.47 -11.35
C ASP A 25 5.77 1.25 -12.15
N GLY A 26 6.14 2.42 -12.66
CA GLY A 26 5.21 3.41 -13.23
C GLY A 26 5.29 4.81 -12.61
N GLY A 27 6.19 5.03 -11.64
CA GLY A 27 6.53 6.37 -11.13
C GLY A 27 5.66 6.88 -9.99
N GLY A 28 4.96 5.97 -9.30
CA GLY A 28 4.15 6.28 -8.12
C GLY A 28 4.79 5.74 -6.84
N VAL A 29 4.38 6.29 -5.70
CA VAL A 29 4.74 5.77 -4.37
C VAL A 29 3.47 5.32 -3.68
N VAL A 30 3.46 4.08 -3.20
CA VAL A 30 2.32 3.50 -2.47
C VAL A 30 2.71 3.12 -1.06
N SER A 31 1.68 2.96 -0.24
CA SER A 31 1.81 2.70 1.17
C SER A 31 0.99 1.46 1.48
N PHE A 32 1.61 0.29 1.35
CA PHE A 32 0.94 -0.98 1.62
C PHE A 32 1.73 -1.73 2.70
N CYS A 33 1.01 -2.39 3.62
CA CYS A 33 1.65 -3.34 4.52
C CYS A 33 1.87 -4.66 3.82
N THR A 34 2.86 -5.43 4.27
CA THR A 34 3.18 -6.76 3.72
C THR A 34 1.94 -7.66 3.66
N ASP A 35 1.09 -7.65 4.71
CA ASP A 35 -0.17 -8.43 4.72
C ASP A 35 -1.12 -8.06 3.57
N CYS A 36 -1.25 -6.77 3.26
CA CYS A 36 -2.15 -6.30 2.21
C CYS A 36 -1.53 -6.53 0.83
N LEU A 37 -0.21 -6.35 0.71
CA LEU A 37 0.53 -6.67 -0.50
C LEU A 37 0.42 -8.14 -0.87
N GLN A 38 0.60 -9.04 0.09
CA GLN A 38 0.43 -10.49 -0.12
C GLN A 38 -0.98 -10.81 -0.61
N LYS A 39 -2.02 -10.21 -0.02
CA LYS A 39 -3.40 -10.39 -0.47
C LYS A 39 -3.67 -9.88 -1.88
N LEU A 40 -3.00 -8.80 -2.28
CA LEU A 40 -3.09 -8.25 -3.62
C LEU A 40 -2.34 -9.14 -4.63
N GLU A 41 -1.21 -9.71 -4.22
CA GLU A 41 -0.44 -10.68 -5.01
C GLU A 41 -1.23 -11.98 -5.20
N ASP A 42 -1.83 -12.52 -4.13
CA ASP A 42 -2.73 -13.69 -4.17
C ASP A 42 -3.96 -13.44 -5.05
N ALA A 43 -4.42 -12.19 -5.13
CA ALA A 43 -5.51 -11.76 -5.99
C ALA A 43 -5.07 -11.45 -7.44
N ASP A 44 -3.80 -11.67 -7.79
CA ASP A 44 -3.19 -11.39 -9.08
C ASP A 44 -3.32 -9.90 -9.52
N LEU A 45 -3.38 -8.98 -8.56
CA LEU A 45 -3.51 -7.54 -8.79
C LEU A 45 -2.16 -6.82 -8.82
N VAL A 46 -1.18 -7.35 -8.08
CA VAL A 46 0.17 -6.82 -8.00
C VAL A 46 1.19 -7.94 -8.07
N GLU A 47 2.41 -7.62 -8.42
CA GLU A 47 3.56 -8.51 -8.45
C GLU A 47 4.72 -7.83 -7.71
N ILE A 48 5.38 -8.56 -6.82
CA ILE A 48 6.41 -8.00 -5.94
C ILE A 48 7.78 -8.50 -6.41
N GLU A 49 8.61 -7.59 -6.91
CA GLU A 49 9.93 -7.92 -7.44
C GLU A 49 11.01 -7.13 -6.69
N ARG A 50 11.71 -7.76 -5.73
CA ARG A 50 12.86 -7.19 -4.99
C ARG A 50 12.65 -5.74 -4.52
N ASP A 51 11.58 -5.49 -3.76
CA ASP A 51 11.14 -4.18 -3.25
C ASP A 51 10.46 -3.24 -4.26
N LEU A 52 10.29 -3.66 -5.52
CA LEU A 52 9.47 -2.97 -6.50
C LEU A 52 8.07 -3.60 -6.53
N VAL A 53 7.03 -2.77 -6.42
CA VAL A 53 5.65 -3.23 -6.61
C VAL A 53 5.23 -2.95 -8.05
N ARG A 54 4.98 -4.01 -8.82
CA ARG A 54 4.40 -3.93 -10.16
C ARG A 54 2.90 -4.09 -10.07
N LEU A 55 2.15 -3.06 -10.45
CA LEU A 55 0.70 -3.17 -10.53
C LEU A 55 0.33 -3.84 -11.85
N LYS A 56 -0.35 -4.99 -11.80
CA LYS A 56 -0.89 -5.65 -13.00
C LYS A 56 -2.12 -4.94 -13.55
N LYS A 57 -2.80 -4.18 -12.69
CA LYS A 57 -3.93 -3.30 -13.03
C LYS A 57 -3.66 -1.86 -12.66
N SER A 58 -4.50 -0.94 -13.12
CA SER A 58 -4.40 0.45 -12.67
C SER A 58 -4.62 0.55 -11.14
N LEU A 59 -3.91 1.48 -10.48
CA LEU A 59 -4.03 1.67 -9.03
C LEU A 59 -5.49 1.91 -8.60
N ILE A 60 -6.26 2.61 -9.43
CA ILE A 60 -7.69 2.87 -9.23
C ILE A 60 -8.49 1.56 -9.21
N GLU A 61 -8.27 0.67 -10.18
CA GLU A 61 -8.93 -0.64 -10.19
C GLU A 61 -8.54 -1.50 -9.00
N VAL A 62 -7.30 -1.43 -8.54
CA VAL A 62 -6.86 -2.15 -7.33
C VAL A 62 -7.59 -1.62 -6.08
N ILE A 63 -7.76 -0.31 -5.97
CA ILE A 63 -8.48 0.32 -4.84
C ILE A 63 -9.98 0.04 -4.89
N ILE A 64 -10.59 0.05 -6.08
CA ILE A 64 -12.03 -0.20 -6.26
C ILE A 64 -12.36 -1.70 -6.12
N GLY A 65 -11.55 -2.56 -6.74
CA GLY A 65 -11.75 -4.00 -6.80
C GLY A 65 -11.45 -4.71 -5.48
N TYR A 66 -10.62 -4.09 -4.63
CA TYR A 66 -10.37 -4.54 -3.26
C TYR A 66 -11.01 -3.54 -2.29
N PRO A 67 -12.34 -3.59 -2.07
CA PRO A 67 -12.97 -2.69 -1.12
C PRO A 67 -12.28 -2.87 0.23
N ARG A 68 -11.75 -1.77 0.78
CA ARG A 68 -11.30 -1.69 2.18
C ARG A 68 -12.34 -2.43 2.99
N SER A 69 -11.95 -3.54 3.62
CA SER A 69 -12.83 -4.26 4.54
C SER A 69 -13.34 -3.21 5.52
N ARG A 70 -14.60 -2.84 5.34
CA ARG A 70 -15.27 -1.76 6.05
C ARG A 70 -15.33 -2.23 7.49
N THR A 71 -14.29 -1.93 8.26
CA THR A 71 -14.37 -2.02 9.71
C THR A 71 -15.09 -0.74 10.06
N ASP A 72 -16.37 -0.95 10.34
CA ASP A 72 -17.36 -0.03 10.81
C ASP A 72 -16.76 1.09 11.66
N GLN A 73 -17.15 2.33 11.35
CA GLN A 73 -17.03 3.42 12.31
C GLN A 73 -17.85 3.03 13.55
N ALA A 74 -17.23 3.07 14.73
CA ALA A 74 -17.93 3.09 16.01
C ALA A 74 -17.46 4.32 16.79
#